data_AF-A0A0B1SH85-F1
#
_entry.id   AF-A0A0B1SH85-F1
#
_cell.length_a   1.000
_cell.length_b   1.000
_cell.length_c   1.000
_cell.angle_alpha   90.00
_cell.angle_beta   90.00
_cell.angle_gamma   90.00
#
_symmetry.space_group_name_H-M   'P 1'
#
loop_
_entity.id
_entity.type
_entity.pdbx_description
1 polymer ?
#
loop_
_entity_poly.entity_id
_entity_poly.type
_entity_poly.pdbx_seq_one_letter_code
_entity_poly.pdbx_strand_id
1 'polypeptide(L)' 'MKTALLILVAATIVACQQKCEDDPDCPSGQLCSRNVCVPAIKPGAG' A
#
# COMPACT_ATOMS: atom_id res chain seq x y z
N MET A 1 18.64 9.41 21.77
CA MET A 1 17.52 8.47 22.02
C MET A 1 16.24 8.77 21.23
N LYS A 2 15.82 10.03 21.02
CA LYS A 2 14.65 10.36 20.16
C LYS A 2 14.88 10.15 18.66
N THR A 3 16.13 10.26 18.20
CA THR A 3 16.51 10.11 16.79
C THR A 3 16.35 8.68 16.27
N ALA A 4 16.59 7.66 17.10
CA ALA A 4 16.37 6.26 16.71
C ALA A 4 14.88 5.91 16.55
N LEU A 5 14.00 6.50 17.37
CA LEU A 5 12.55 6.31 17.29
C LEU A 5 11.97 6.91 16.01
N LEU A 6 12.47 8.07 15.59
CA LEU A 6 12.07 8.73 14.34
C LEU A 6 12.50 7.94 13.09
N ILE A 7 13.67 7.29 13.12
CA ILE A 7 14.16 6.44 12.02
C ILE A 7 13.37 5.12 11.95
N LEU A 8 13.03 4.52 13.09
CA LEU A 8 12.16 3.34 13.16
C LEU A 8 10.74 3.64 12.67
N VAL A 9 10.18 4.80 13.01
CA VAL A 9 8.89 5.28 12.50
C VAL A 9 8.99 5.52 10.99
N ALA A 10 10.02 6.21 10.50
CA ALA A 10 10.26 6.40 9.06
C ALA A 10 10.33 5.08 8.26
N ALA A 11 10.94 4.03 8.81
CA ALA A 11 11.00 2.71 8.16
C ALA A 11 9.68 1.91 8.25
N THR A 12 8.88 2.12 9.30
CA THR A 12 7.61 1.40 9.53
C THR A 12 6.42 2.05 8.85
N ILE A 13 6.43 3.36 8.57
CA ILE A 13 5.40 4.00 7.72
C ILE A 13 5.67 3.79 6.21
N VAL A 14 6.91 3.43 5.83
CA VAL A 14 7.31 3.16 4.42
C VAL A 14 6.69 1.88 3.85
N ALA A 15 6.16 0.98 4.68
CA ALA A 15 5.37 -0.15 4.25
C ALA A 15 3.87 0.16 4.38
N CYS A 16 3.41 1.22 3.73
CA CYS A 16 2.17 1.27 2.95
C CYS A 16 1.15 0.16 3.28
N GLN A 17 0.57 0.17 4.49
CA GLN A 17 -0.72 -0.46 4.72
C GLN A 17 -1.71 0.42 3.98
N GLN A 18 -1.81 0.21 2.67
CA GLN A 18 -2.81 0.81 1.81
C GLN A 18 -4.12 0.12 2.15
N LYS A 19 -4.61 0.44 3.34
CA LYS A 19 -5.98 0.21 3.68
C LYS A 19 -6.78 0.98 2.64
N CYS A 20 -7.60 0.26 1.90
CA CYS A 20 -8.48 0.81 0.91
C CYS A 20 -9.91 0.52 1.35
N GLU A 21 -10.84 1.39 0.99
CA GLU A 21 -12.26 1.13 1.14
C GLU A 21 -12.80 0.56 -0.17
N ASP A 22 -12.35 1.12 -1.30
CA ASP A 22 -12.72 0.72 -2.65
C ASP A 22 -11.53 0.76 -3.64
N ASP A 23 -11.70 0.17 -4.82
CA ASP A 23 -10.68 0.14 -5.89
C ASP A 23 -9.99 1.48 -6.22
N PRO A 24 -10.68 2.64 -6.27
CA PRO A 24 -10.03 3.93 -6.55
C PRO A 24 -9.09 4.43 -5.44
N ASP A 25 -9.13 3.85 -4.23
CA ASP A 25 -8.13 4.13 -3.18
C ASP A 25 -6.75 3.54 -3.53
N CYS A 26 -6.74 2.56 -4.43
CA CYS A 26 -5.54 1.85 -4.82
C CYS A 26 -4.88 2.49 -6.05
N PRO A 27 -3.53 2.51 -6.10
CA PRO A 27 -2.81 3.07 -7.24
C PRO A 27 -3.14 2.29 -8.51
N SER A 28 -3.02 2.95 -9.67
CA SER A 28 -3.34 2.35 -10.97
C SER A 28 -2.62 1.02 -11.17
N GLY A 29 -3.36 0.00 -11.60
CA GLY A 29 -2.85 -1.37 -11.68
C GLY A 29 -2.96 -2.15 -10.36
N GLN A 30 -3.67 -1.63 -9.36
CA GLN A 30 -4.07 -2.35 -8.15
C GLN A 30 -5.60 -2.28 -7.95
N LEU A 31 -6.13 -3.18 -7.14
CA LEU A 31 -7.54 -3.28 -6.75
C LEU A 31 -7.64 -3.38 -5.24
N CYS A 32 -8.74 -2.90 -4.68
CA CYS A 32 -8.99 -3.03 -3.26
C CYS A 32 -9.58 -4.40 -2.95
N SER A 33 -8.78 -5.27 -2.35
CA SER A 33 -9.22 -6.59 -1.92
C SER A 33 -9.07 -6.72 -0.43
N ARG A 34 -10.20 -6.92 0.28
CA ARG A 34 -10.22 -7.08 1.74
C ARG A 34 -9.49 -5.95 2.46
N ASN A 35 -9.75 -4.71 2.03
CA ASN A 35 -9.10 -3.51 2.54
C ASN A 35 -7.58 -3.50 2.35
N VAL A 36 -7.07 -4.15 1.31
CA VAL A 36 -5.66 -4.11 0.93
C VAL A 36 -5.55 -3.92 -0.58
N CYS A 37 -4.69 -3.00 -1.01
CA CYS A 37 -4.38 -2.86 -2.42
C CYS A 37 -3.55 -4.04 -2.92
N VAL A 38 -4.10 -4.78 -3.87
CA VAL A 38 -3.47 -5.94 -4.52
C VAL A 38 -3.24 -5.65 -5.99
N PRO A 39 -2.16 -6.14 -6.63
CA PRO A 39 -1.98 -6.00 -8.06
C PRO A 39 -3.21 -6.49 -8.84
N ALA A 40 -3.71 -5.63 -9.71
CA ALA A 40 -4.76 -5.94 -10.66
C ALA A 40 -4.14 -6.83 -11.75
N ILE A 41 -3.94 -8.11 -11.45
CA ILE A 41 -3.49 -9.11 -12.43
C ILE A 41 -4.65 -9.31 -13.40
N LYS A 42 -4.76 -8.44 -14.39
CA LYS A 42 -5.44 -8.72 -15.65
C LYS A 42 -4.46 -9.58 -16.44
N PRO A 43 -4.72 -10.86 -16.74
CA PRO A 43 -3.81 -11.71 -17.52
C PRO A 43 -3.69 -11.29 -19.01
N GLY A 44 -3.61 -9.99 -19.33
CA GLY A 44 -3.64 -9.51 -20.71
C GLY A 44 -3.64 -7.99 -20.88
N ALA A 45 -2.77 -7.26 -20.18
CA ALA A 45 -2.42 -5.89 -20.58
C ALA A 45 -0.94 -5.87 -20.97
N GLY A 46 -0.68 -6.16 -22.24
CA GLY A 46 0.54 -5.79 -22.94
C GLY A 46 0.43 -4.39 -23.52
#